data_AF-A0A6A6EVE7-F1
#
_entry.id   AF-A0A6A6EVE7-F1
#
_cell.length_a   1.000
_cell.length_b   1.000
_cell.length_c   1.000
_cell.angle_alpha   90.00
_cell.angle_beta   90.00
_cell.angle_gamma   90.00
#
_symmetry.space_group_name_H-M   'P 1'
#
loop_
_entity.id
_entity.type
_entity.pdbx_description
1 polymer ?
#
loop_
_entity_poly.entity_id
_entity_poly.type
_entity_poly.pdbx_seq_one_letter_code
_entity_poly.pdbx_strand_id
1 'polypeptide(L)'
;MDDMTSQPDHVLTEPLRTSSPNSILADCSQKNIARPDSIETISASNQSIIEATIKIFAQQLKAEWKRLRAPQGLKKKFLEARTTKATATARIFLDHGGFKAWVAYFLATEGKAHFKGRHDRTVTLARFQILSLNARINAARGVARIQPHSTVNIAIHKIEKTLESGGFLVAPPKCNEEARQNFPASSAISTGCENTPFPNKTQSDPIAIPEISPNAANQQHLVLEKASLQGTADVFDEYMCGAIRRDTVQSGGITYLKAAVTMDFPFQGLVDCLMSLDIHQSKVEYLAMALFNVHVESVGQVRYIVLKDGVRLMPNPEITLKGALGKAIIDVFGPEIHGAIVASRIHKRELEEGNRATECVSMILTSSSEEGAIINLSMGLEGGAQIQNKLYT
;
A
#
# COMPACT_ATOMS: atom_id res chain seq x y z
N MET A 1 8.73 -48.40 -52.35
CA MET A 1 8.12 -49.70 -52.09
C MET A 1 7.01 -49.48 -51.08
N ASP A 2 5.79 -49.08 -51.41
CA ASP A 2 5.06 -48.69 -52.63
C ASP A 2 3.84 -47.89 -52.07
N ASP A 3 3.48 -46.72 -52.60
CA ASP A 3 2.48 -46.53 -53.69
C ASP A 3 1.04 -46.89 -53.20
N MET A 4 -0.06 -46.20 -53.46
CA MET A 4 -0.40 -44.96 -54.15
C MET A 4 -1.93 -44.73 -53.96
N THR A 5 -2.38 -43.49 -54.14
CA THR A 5 -3.68 -43.06 -54.72
C THR A 5 -5.03 -43.63 -54.28
N SER A 6 -5.95 -42.72 -53.88
CA SER A 6 -7.03 -42.26 -54.79
C SER A 6 -7.99 -41.26 -54.12
N GLN A 7 -8.06 -40.04 -54.68
CA GLN A 7 -9.34 -39.33 -54.87
C GLN A 7 -10.03 -39.89 -56.15
N PRO A 8 -11.32 -39.59 -56.42
CA PRO A 8 -11.60 -38.41 -57.25
C PRO A 8 -12.90 -37.63 -56.95
N ASP A 9 -12.82 -36.37 -57.40
CA ASP A 9 -13.76 -35.34 -57.88
C ASP A 9 -15.24 -35.62 -58.16
N HIS A 10 -16.07 -34.59 -57.89
CA HIS A 10 -16.96 -33.83 -58.82
C HIS A 10 -18.06 -33.09 -58.00
N VAL A 11 -18.66 -31.95 -58.34
CA VAL A 11 -18.39 -30.77 -59.20
C VAL A 11 -19.63 -29.83 -59.06
N LEU A 12 -19.40 -28.50 -59.12
CA LEU A 12 -20.30 -27.39 -59.52
C LEU A 12 -21.70 -27.22 -58.88
N THR A 13 -21.96 -26.04 -58.29
CA THR A 13 -22.69 -24.93 -58.99
C THR A 13 -22.75 -23.64 -58.16
N GLU A 14 -22.27 -22.55 -58.76
CA GLU A 14 -22.58 -21.14 -58.44
C GLU A 14 -23.86 -20.73 -59.21
N PRO A 15 -24.56 -19.60 -58.90
CA PRO A 15 -24.08 -18.28 -59.34
C PRO A 15 -24.51 -17.02 -58.53
N LEU A 16 -23.83 -15.92 -58.92
CA LEU A 16 -23.93 -14.49 -58.58
C LEU A 16 -25.32 -13.81 -58.55
N ARG A 17 -25.39 -12.68 -57.79
CA ARG A 17 -25.85 -11.31 -58.19
C ARG A 17 -25.71 -10.32 -57.00
N THR A 18 -24.73 -9.41 -56.98
CA THR A 18 -24.73 -7.97 -57.41
C THR A 18 -25.84 -7.06 -56.87
N SER A 19 -25.50 -6.06 -56.04
CA SER A 19 -25.63 -4.61 -56.32
C SER A 19 -25.36 -3.71 -55.08
N SER A 20 -24.55 -2.67 -55.26
CA SER A 20 -24.51 -1.42 -54.45
C SER A 20 -25.22 -0.31 -55.27
N PRO A 21 -25.19 1.01 -54.94
CA PRO A 21 -25.06 1.79 -53.68
C PRO A 21 -26.16 2.88 -53.55
N ASN A 22 -26.24 3.65 -52.44
CA ASN A 22 -26.40 5.12 -52.47
C ASN A 22 -26.43 5.80 -51.08
N SER A 23 -25.91 7.03 -51.10
CA SER A 23 -25.73 8.04 -50.05
C SER A 23 -27.00 8.83 -49.73
N ILE A 24 -26.99 9.61 -48.64
CA ILE A 24 -27.38 11.05 -48.57
C ILE A 24 -27.21 11.60 -47.13
N LEU A 25 -26.66 12.82 -47.06
CA LEU A 25 -26.50 13.76 -45.94
C LEU A 25 -27.83 14.35 -45.42
N ALA A 26 -27.91 14.69 -44.11
CA ALA A 26 -28.28 16.03 -43.60
C ALA A 26 -28.40 16.09 -42.05
N ASP A 27 -27.47 16.84 -41.46
CA ASP A 27 -27.57 17.89 -40.42
C ASP A 27 -28.90 18.17 -39.67
N CYS A 28 -28.87 18.30 -38.32
CA CYS A 28 -29.17 19.56 -37.59
C CYS A 28 -29.19 19.42 -36.04
N SER A 29 -28.83 20.52 -35.38
CA SER A 29 -28.49 20.76 -33.98
C SER A 29 -29.59 20.65 -32.89
N GLN A 30 -29.11 20.26 -31.69
CA GLN A 30 -29.38 20.75 -30.33
C GLN A 30 -30.81 21.11 -29.88
N LYS A 31 -31.22 20.50 -28.75
CA LYS A 31 -31.79 21.24 -27.60
C LYS A 31 -31.60 20.49 -26.28
N ASN A 32 -30.86 21.15 -25.39
CA ASN A 32 -30.69 20.82 -23.97
C ASN A 32 -32.02 20.90 -23.21
N ILE A 33 -32.34 19.86 -22.44
CA ILE A 33 -33.22 19.98 -21.27
C ILE A 33 -32.47 19.35 -20.10
N ALA A 34 -32.02 20.20 -19.18
CA ALA A 34 -31.36 19.80 -17.95
C ALA A 34 -32.37 19.17 -16.98
N ARG A 35 -32.01 18.02 -16.41
CA ARG A 35 -32.62 17.47 -15.20
C ARG A 35 -31.49 17.04 -14.26
N PRO A 36 -31.43 17.53 -13.01
CA PRO A 36 -30.37 17.19 -12.08
C PRO A 36 -30.77 15.93 -11.31
N ASP A 37 -30.06 14.84 -11.56
CA ASP A 37 -29.82 13.72 -10.64
C ASP A 37 -29.00 12.69 -11.42
N SER A 38 -27.74 13.03 -11.67
CA SER A 38 -26.76 12.07 -12.15
C SER A 38 -26.41 11.13 -10.99
N ILE A 39 -27.18 10.05 -10.90
CA ILE A 39 -26.69 8.80 -10.31
C ILE A 39 -25.40 8.49 -11.07
N GLU A 40 -24.26 8.69 -10.41
CA GLU A 40 -22.97 8.23 -10.93
C GLU A 40 -23.10 6.73 -11.21
N THR A 41 -23.20 6.38 -12.49
CA THR A 41 -23.17 5.00 -12.94
C THR A 41 -21.82 4.41 -12.56
N ILE A 42 -21.81 3.63 -11.46
CA ILE A 42 -20.64 2.90 -11.01
C ILE A 42 -20.21 2.00 -12.16
N SER A 43 -19.01 2.20 -12.70
CA SER A 43 -18.48 1.35 -13.77
C SER A 43 -18.39 -0.10 -13.27
N ALA A 44 -18.57 -1.09 -14.15
CA ALA A 44 -18.51 -2.51 -13.78
C ALA A 44 -17.19 -2.90 -13.05
N SER A 45 -16.10 -2.19 -13.37
CA SER A 45 -14.80 -2.32 -12.70
C SER A 45 -14.84 -1.84 -11.24
N ASN A 46 -15.48 -0.70 -10.97
CA ASN A 46 -15.63 -0.16 -9.61
C ASN A 46 -16.53 -1.06 -8.75
N GLN A 47 -17.59 -1.61 -9.33
CA GLN A 47 -18.50 -2.53 -8.64
C GLN A 47 -17.77 -3.81 -8.19
N SER A 48 -16.93 -4.38 -9.06
CA SER A 48 -16.09 -5.54 -8.73
C SER A 48 -15.13 -5.25 -7.56
N ILE A 49 -14.50 -4.07 -7.53
CA ILE A 49 -13.61 -3.65 -6.42
C ILE A 49 -14.39 -3.51 -5.12
N ILE A 50 -15.59 -2.90 -5.15
CA ILE A 50 -16.45 -2.76 -3.98
C ILE A 50 -16.81 -4.14 -3.42
N GLU A 51 -17.25 -5.06 -4.27
CA GLU A 51 -17.62 -6.42 -3.86
C GLU A 51 -16.45 -7.22 -3.29
N ALA A 52 -15.29 -7.17 -3.96
CA ALA A 52 -14.07 -7.80 -3.48
C ALA A 52 -13.65 -7.23 -2.10
N THR A 53 -13.76 -5.92 -1.93
CA THR A 53 -13.45 -5.25 -0.67
C THR A 53 -14.42 -5.64 0.45
N ILE A 54 -15.72 -5.70 0.16
CA ILE A 54 -16.72 -6.18 1.12
C ILE A 54 -16.40 -7.62 1.55
N LYS A 55 -15.98 -8.50 0.61
CA LYS A 55 -15.55 -9.87 0.94
C LYS A 55 -14.35 -9.88 1.89
N ILE A 56 -13.35 -9.03 1.66
CA ILE A 56 -12.18 -8.91 2.55
C ILE A 56 -12.60 -8.52 3.98
N PHE A 57 -13.49 -7.52 4.12
CA PHE A 57 -14.00 -7.10 5.42
C PHE A 57 -14.91 -8.16 6.05
N ALA A 58 -15.71 -8.85 5.24
CA ALA A 58 -16.56 -9.96 5.68
C ALA A 58 -15.75 -11.08 6.34
N GLN A 59 -14.58 -11.42 5.78
CA GLN A 59 -13.70 -12.44 6.35
C GLN A 59 -13.28 -12.09 7.78
N GLN A 60 -13.06 -10.81 8.10
CA GLN A 60 -12.72 -10.38 9.47
C GLN A 60 -13.87 -10.56 10.46
N LEU A 61 -15.12 -10.51 9.97
CA LEU A 61 -16.31 -10.67 10.80
C LEU A 61 -16.76 -12.12 10.92
N LYS A 62 -16.48 -12.96 9.92
CA LYS A 62 -16.95 -14.35 9.83
C LYS A 62 -15.98 -15.36 10.43
N ALA A 63 -14.68 -15.06 10.47
CA ALA A 63 -13.69 -15.95 11.07
C ALA A 63 -13.81 -15.95 12.60
N GLU A 64 -13.52 -17.09 13.23
CA GLU A 64 -13.49 -17.21 14.69
C GLU A 64 -12.50 -16.20 15.31
N TRP A 65 -12.90 -15.58 16.41
CA TRP A 65 -12.05 -14.61 17.12
C TRP A 65 -11.09 -15.34 18.07
N LYS A 66 -9.85 -15.57 17.61
CA LYS A 66 -8.82 -16.28 18.38
C LYS A 66 -8.01 -15.39 19.34
N ARG A 67 -8.24 -14.08 19.36
CA ARG A 67 -7.42 -13.13 20.13
C ARG A 67 -7.95 -12.98 21.56
N LEU A 68 -7.08 -13.13 22.55
CA LEU A 68 -7.42 -12.94 23.97
C LEU A 68 -7.55 -11.46 24.38
N ARG A 69 -6.92 -10.54 23.62
CA ARG A 69 -6.89 -9.10 23.91
C ARG A 69 -7.31 -8.29 22.68
N ALA A 70 -7.72 -7.04 22.92
CA ALA A 70 -7.95 -6.08 21.85
C ALA A 70 -6.68 -5.91 21.00
N PRO A 71 -6.80 -5.79 19.67
CA PRO A 71 -5.66 -5.53 18.81
C PRO A 71 -4.86 -4.29 19.26
N GLN A 72 -3.53 -4.37 19.15
CA GLN A 72 -2.67 -3.24 19.46
C GLN A 72 -3.02 -2.03 18.57
N GLY A 73 -2.96 -0.83 19.14
CA GLY A 73 -3.24 0.41 18.42
C GLY A 73 -4.73 0.70 18.14
N LEU A 74 -5.65 -0.24 18.42
CA LEU A 74 -7.08 -0.06 18.14
C LEU A 74 -7.64 1.22 18.76
N LYS A 75 -7.35 1.48 20.04
CA LYS A 75 -7.82 2.70 20.73
C LYS A 75 -7.30 3.98 20.07
N LYS A 76 -6.00 4.01 19.71
CA LYS A 76 -5.39 5.16 19.03
C LYS A 76 -6.04 5.41 17.68
N LYS A 77 -6.19 4.36 16.86
CA LYS A 77 -6.82 4.44 15.54
C LYS A 77 -8.30 4.78 15.60
N PHE A 78 -9.00 4.35 16.66
CA PHE A 78 -10.38 4.73 16.88
C PHE A 78 -10.50 6.24 17.11
N LEU A 79 -9.66 6.82 17.97
CA LEU A 79 -9.66 8.25 18.22
C LEU A 79 -9.25 9.06 16.99
N GLU A 80 -8.21 8.60 16.28
CA GLU A 80 -7.78 9.19 15.01
C GLU A 80 -8.93 9.19 13.98
N ALA A 81 -9.65 8.08 13.84
CA ALA A 81 -10.82 8.00 12.96
C ALA A 81 -11.90 9.00 13.37
N ARG A 82 -12.10 9.26 14.68
CA ARG A 82 -13.09 10.25 15.16
C ARG A 82 -12.70 11.70 14.88
N THR A 83 -11.41 12.03 14.80
CA THR A 83 -10.94 13.41 14.60
C THR A 83 -10.56 13.69 13.14
N THR A 84 -10.45 12.67 12.30
CA THR A 84 -10.12 12.82 10.88
C THR A 84 -11.32 13.36 10.07
N LYS A 85 -11.04 13.99 8.92
CA LYS A 85 -12.03 14.47 7.94
C LYS A 85 -13.07 13.38 7.59
N ALA A 86 -14.33 13.81 7.39
CA ALA A 86 -15.46 12.95 7.00
C ALA A 86 -15.21 12.14 5.71
N THR A 87 -14.27 12.57 4.87
CA THR A 87 -13.90 11.90 3.61
C THR A 87 -12.87 10.78 3.78
N ALA A 88 -12.27 10.61 4.96
CA ALA A 88 -11.34 9.52 5.23
C ALA A 88 -12.08 8.20 5.38
N THR A 89 -11.54 7.12 4.79
CA THR A 89 -12.21 5.81 4.76
C THR A 89 -12.48 5.25 6.15
N ALA A 90 -11.55 5.40 7.09
CA ALA A 90 -11.76 5.00 8.48
C ALA A 90 -12.96 5.75 9.10
N ARG A 91 -13.09 7.06 8.86
CA ARG A 91 -14.21 7.87 9.35
C ARG A 91 -15.53 7.47 8.68
N ILE A 92 -15.52 7.23 7.37
CA ILE A 92 -16.68 6.75 6.60
C ILE A 92 -17.23 5.43 7.16
N PHE A 93 -16.34 4.47 7.44
CA PHE A 93 -16.75 3.17 7.99
C PHE A 93 -17.34 3.28 9.39
N LEU A 94 -16.83 4.22 10.20
CA LEU A 94 -17.38 4.51 11.51
C LEU A 94 -18.77 5.16 11.41
N ASP A 95 -18.91 6.21 10.58
CA ASP A 95 -20.14 7.01 10.49
C ASP A 95 -21.29 6.29 9.77
N HIS A 96 -20.98 5.56 8.70
CA HIS A 96 -22.00 4.94 7.85
C HIS A 96 -22.14 3.43 8.04
N GLY A 97 -21.12 2.79 8.64
CA GLY A 97 -21.12 1.35 8.91
C GLY A 97 -21.17 0.98 10.39
N GLY A 98 -21.00 1.96 11.28
CA GLY A 98 -20.95 1.76 12.73
C GLY A 98 -19.65 1.11 13.21
N PHE A 99 -19.55 0.92 14.54
CA PHE A 99 -18.33 0.41 15.18
C PHE A 99 -17.88 -0.96 14.63
N LYS A 100 -18.82 -1.87 14.37
CA LYS A 100 -18.54 -3.18 13.77
C LYS A 100 -17.84 -3.08 12.41
N ALA A 101 -18.37 -2.25 11.50
CA ALA A 101 -17.77 -2.09 10.18
C ALA A 101 -16.40 -1.43 10.27
N TRP A 102 -16.25 -0.46 11.18
CA TRP A 102 -14.97 0.16 11.47
C TRP A 102 -13.93 -0.84 12.00
N VAL A 103 -14.31 -1.74 12.92
CA VAL A 103 -13.41 -2.79 13.42
C VAL A 103 -13.00 -3.73 12.29
N ALA A 104 -13.92 -4.11 11.40
CA ALA A 104 -13.60 -4.95 10.24
C ALA A 104 -12.59 -4.27 9.30
N TYR A 105 -12.78 -2.98 9.04
CA TYR A 105 -11.84 -2.15 8.29
C TYR A 105 -10.46 -2.10 8.98
N PHE A 106 -10.43 -1.74 10.27
CA PHE A 106 -9.20 -1.65 11.05
C PHE A 106 -8.41 -2.96 11.04
N LEU A 107 -9.08 -4.09 11.31
CA LEU A 107 -8.43 -5.40 11.29
C LEU A 107 -7.90 -5.75 9.90
N ALA A 108 -8.60 -5.28 8.87
CA ALA A 108 -8.23 -5.58 7.51
C ALA A 108 -7.08 -4.76 6.95
N THR A 109 -6.86 -3.56 7.48
CA THR A 109 -5.79 -2.65 7.06
C THR A 109 -4.58 -2.71 7.99
N GLU A 110 -4.77 -3.00 9.27
CA GLU A 110 -3.69 -3.02 10.29
C GLU A 110 -3.20 -4.45 10.61
N GLY A 111 -3.87 -5.46 10.08
CA GLY A 111 -3.51 -6.87 10.29
C GLY A 111 -2.23 -7.27 9.56
N LYS A 112 -1.13 -7.42 10.29
CA LYS A 112 0.17 -7.93 9.80
C LYS A 112 0.23 -9.45 9.60
N ALA A 113 -0.88 -10.13 9.33
CA ALA A 113 -0.87 -11.58 9.15
C ALA A 113 -0.66 -11.92 7.68
N HIS A 114 0.39 -12.69 7.37
CA HIS A 114 0.57 -13.22 6.03
C HIS A 114 -0.32 -14.44 5.79
N PHE A 115 -1.03 -14.41 4.68
CA PHE A 115 -1.82 -15.52 4.18
C PHE A 115 -1.83 -15.46 2.65
N LYS A 116 -2.05 -16.60 1.99
CA LYS A 116 -2.17 -16.71 0.54
C LYS A 116 -3.27 -15.75 0.04
N GLY A 117 -2.92 -14.83 -0.87
CA GLY A 117 -3.83 -13.77 -1.34
C GLY A 117 -3.69 -12.42 -0.63
N ARG A 118 -2.67 -12.22 0.22
CA ARG A 118 -2.36 -10.91 0.82
C ARG A 118 -2.10 -9.84 -0.24
N HIS A 119 -1.39 -10.18 -1.31
CA HIS A 119 -1.10 -9.27 -2.42
C HIS A 119 -2.39 -8.75 -3.07
N ASP A 120 -3.25 -9.66 -3.52
CA ASP A 120 -4.55 -9.32 -4.12
C ASP A 120 -5.41 -8.46 -3.16
N ARG A 121 -5.35 -8.75 -1.85
CA ARG A 121 -6.01 -7.94 -0.82
C ARG A 121 -5.42 -6.54 -0.72
N THR A 122 -4.09 -6.38 -0.68
CA THR A 122 -3.44 -5.07 -0.62
C THR A 122 -3.79 -4.24 -1.84
N VAL A 123 -3.71 -4.82 -3.04
CA VAL A 123 -4.08 -4.17 -4.30
C VAL A 123 -5.56 -3.76 -4.30
N THR A 124 -6.44 -4.67 -3.89
CA THR A 124 -7.89 -4.40 -3.81
C THR A 124 -8.18 -3.26 -2.83
N LEU A 125 -7.54 -3.26 -1.66
CA LEU A 125 -7.71 -2.20 -0.66
C LEU A 125 -7.16 -0.85 -1.16
N ALA A 126 -5.99 -0.82 -1.79
CA ALA A 126 -5.42 0.41 -2.36
C ALA A 126 -6.35 1.01 -3.43
N ARG A 127 -6.86 0.17 -4.35
CA ARG A 127 -7.83 0.60 -5.36
C ARG A 127 -9.15 1.05 -4.74
N PHE A 128 -9.57 0.46 -3.64
CA PHE A 128 -10.77 0.88 -2.91
C PHE A 128 -10.61 2.27 -2.28
N GLN A 129 -9.43 2.62 -1.76
CA GLN A 129 -9.18 3.92 -1.12
C GLN A 129 -9.37 5.09 -2.08
N ILE A 130 -9.09 4.90 -3.37
CA ILE A 130 -9.22 5.93 -4.41
C ILE A 130 -10.63 6.00 -5.03
N LEU A 131 -11.57 5.13 -4.62
CA LEU A 131 -12.94 5.19 -5.11
C LEU A 131 -13.67 6.44 -4.58
N SER A 132 -14.74 6.82 -5.29
CA SER A 132 -15.59 7.94 -4.91
C SER A 132 -16.14 7.78 -3.49
N LEU A 133 -16.46 8.91 -2.85
CA LEU A 133 -17.03 8.94 -1.51
C LEU A 133 -18.27 8.03 -1.41
N ASN A 134 -19.16 8.10 -2.40
CA ASN A 134 -20.39 7.30 -2.46
C ASN A 134 -20.10 5.80 -2.53
N ALA A 135 -19.12 5.38 -3.33
CA ALA A 135 -18.71 3.98 -3.42
C ALA A 135 -18.19 3.45 -2.07
N ARG A 136 -17.37 4.24 -1.36
CA ARG A 136 -16.85 3.88 -0.04
C ARG A 136 -17.95 3.84 1.04
N ILE A 137 -18.92 4.77 0.98
CA ILE A 137 -20.11 4.76 1.85
C ILE A 137 -20.95 3.49 1.61
N ASN A 138 -21.20 3.13 0.35
CA ASN A 138 -21.97 1.94 0.00
C ASN A 138 -21.30 0.66 0.50
N ALA A 139 -19.97 0.57 0.39
CA ALA A 139 -19.22 -0.54 0.97
C ALA A 139 -19.34 -0.60 2.50
N ALA A 140 -19.20 0.53 3.21
CA ALA A 140 -19.35 0.59 4.66
C ALA A 140 -20.73 0.10 5.11
N ARG A 141 -21.80 0.55 4.43
CA ARG A 141 -23.18 0.07 4.65
C ARG A 141 -23.34 -1.42 4.33
N GLY A 142 -22.68 -1.90 3.28
CA GLY A 142 -22.65 -3.31 2.92
C GLY A 142 -22.05 -4.17 4.03
N VAL A 143 -20.92 -3.74 4.60
CA VAL A 143 -20.28 -4.43 5.73
C VAL A 143 -21.14 -4.40 6.99
N ALA A 144 -21.85 -3.30 7.25
CA ALA A 144 -22.74 -3.19 8.40
C ALA A 144 -23.85 -4.25 8.42
N ARG A 145 -24.30 -4.71 7.23
CA ARG A 145 -25.33 -5.75 7.08
C ARG A 145 -24.80 -7.17 7.31
N ILE A 146 -23.49 -7.35 7.43
CA ILE A 146 -22.89 -8.67 7.65
C ILE A 146 -23.13 -9.11 9.09
N GLN A 147 -23.64 -10.33 9.26
CA GLN A 147 -23.76 -10.96 10.56
C GLN A 147 -22.39 -11.54 10.98
N PRO A 148 -21.80 -11.05 12.08
CA PRO A 148 -20.52 -11.55 12.55
C PRO A 148 -20.65 -12.92 13.21
N HIS A 149 -19.56 -13.68 13.24
CA HIS A 149 -19.45 -14.89 14.05
C HIS A 149 -19.69 -14.55 15.53
N SER A 150 -20.30 -15.45 16.29
CA SER A 150 -20.70 -15.21 17.69
C SER A 150 -19.52 -14.73 18.56
N THR A 151 -18.35 -15.36 18.42
CA THR A 151 -17.12 -14.98 19.13
C THR A 151 -16.63 -13.58 18.76
N VAL A 152 -16.78 -13.17 17.49
CA VAL A 152 -16.40 -11.83 17.01
C VAL A 152 -17.35 -10.80 17.58
N ASN A 153 -18.66 -11.11 17.63
CA ASN A 153 -19.66 -10.24 18.21
C ASN A 153 -19.38 -9.96 19.70
N ILE A 154 -19.07 -11.02 20.46
CA ILE A 154 -18.68 -10.92 21.88
C ILE A 154 -17.42 -10.06 22.03
N ALA A 155 -16.41 -10.26 21.17
CA ALA A 155 -15.17 -9.49 21.22
C ALA A 155 -15.40 -8.00 20.90
N ILE A 156 -16.18 -7.69 19.86
CA ILE A 156 -16.52 -6.31 19.49
C ILE A 156 -17.25 -5.61 20.63
N HIS A 157 -18.27 -6.25 21.23
CA HIS A 157 -19.00 -5.69 22.35
C HIS A 157 -18.10 -5.45 23.57
N LYS A 158 -17.15 -6.34 23.84
CA LYS A 158 -16.18 -6.15 24.93
C LYS A 158 -15.26 -4.95 24.67
N ILE A 159 -14.80 -4.78 23.44
CA ILE A 159 -13.96 -3.65 23.03
C ILE A 159 -14.75 -2.34 23.13
N GLU A 160 -15.98 -2.31 22.62
CA GLU A 160 -16.87 -1.15 22.66
C GLU A 160 -17.14 -0.70 24.11
N LYS A 161 -17.51 -1.63 25.00
CA LYS A 161 -17.70 -1.36 26.43
C LYS A 161 -16.44 -0.83 27.12
N THR A 162 -15.26 -1.31 26.71
CA THR A 162 -13.98 -0.83 27.24
C THR A 162 -13.70 0.61 26.80
N LEU A 163 -14.09 0.99 25.57
CA LEU A 163 -13.95 2.35 25.06
C LEU A 163 -14.97 3.30 25.71
N GLU A 164 -16.19 2.82 25.98
CA GLU A 164 -17.24 3.55 26.72
C GLU A 164 -16.81 3.85 28.15
N SER A 165 -16.35 2.84 28.87
CA SER A 165 -15.92 2.96 30.28
C SER A 165 -14.71 3.89 30.43
N GLY A 166 -13.95 4.11 29.34
CA GLY A 166 -12.85 5.06 29.27
C GLY A 166 -13.25 6.48 28.85
N GLY A 167 -14.52 6.76 28.59
CA GLY A 167 -15.01 8.09 28.18
C GLY A 167 -14.81 8.43 26.69
N PHE A 168 -14.46 7.46 25.85
CA PHE A 168 -14.04 7.70 24.46
C PHE A 168 -15.17 7.74 23.43
N LEU A 169 -16.44 7.57 23.82
CA LEU A 169 -17.61 7.62 22.91
C LEU A 169 -18.41 8.93 22.95
N VAL A 170 -18.04 9.92 23.76
CA VAL A 170 -18.76 11.20 23.82
C VAL A 170 -18.57 11.95 22.50
N ALA A 171 -19.66 12.33 21.82
CA ALA A 171 -19.66 13.11 20.58
C ALA A 171 -18.87 14.41 20.73
N PRO A 172 -18.17 14.92 19.68
CA PRO A 172 -17.53 16.23 19.77
C PRO A 172 -18.60 17.31 20.03
N PRO A 173 -18.32 18.34 20.86
CA PRO A 173 -19.23 19.46 20.98
C PRO A 173 -19.37 20.13 19.61
N LYS A 174 -20.60 20.40 19.19
CA LYS A 174 -20.89 21.20 18.01
C LYS A 174 -20.24 22.58 18.21
N CYS A 175 -19.36 22.99 17.30
CA CYS A 175 -18.96 24.39 17.21
C CYS A 175 -20.20 25.21 16.88
N ASN A 176 -20.63 26.07 17.80
CA ASN A 176 -21.44 27.22 17.45
C ASN A 176 -20.47 28.36 17.12
N GLU A 177 -20.39 28.72 15.84
CA GLU A 177 -20.08 30.10 15.47
C GLU A 177 -21.17 31.01 16.04
N GLU A 178 -20.79 32.27 16.30
CA GLU A 178 -21.60 33.41 16.80
C GLU A 178 -21.54 33.69 18.31
N ALA A 179 -20.53 34.47 18.72
CA ALA A 179 -20.76 35.63 19.58
C ALA A 179 -19.64 36.68 19.37
N ARG A 180 -20.09 37.88 19.00
CA ARG A 180 -19.34 39.06 18.57
C ARG A 180 -18.49 39.72 19.68
N GLN A 181 -17.38 40.31 19.23
CA GLN A 181 -16.88 41.68 19.50
C GLN A 181 -17.17 42.32 20.87
N ASN A 182 -16.11 42.80 21.55
CA ASN A 182 -15.92 44.24 21.89
C ASN A 182 -14.53 44.52 22.53
N PHE A 183 -13.91 45.62 22.08
CA PHE A 183 -12.62 46.27 22.43
C PHE A 183 -12.53 46.79 23.90
N PRO A 184 -11.48 47.52 24.42
CA PRO A 184 -10.30 48.16 23.77
C PRO A 184 -8.94 48.10 24.54
N ALA A 185 -7.94 48.77 23.94
CA ALA A 185 -6.52 48.92 24.25
C ALA A 185 -6.12 49.72 25.51
N SER A 186 -4.86 49.55 25.97
CA SER A 186 -3.96 50.65 26.36
C SER A 186 -2.48 50.23 26.56
N SER A 187 -1.56 50.97 25.91
CA SER A 187 -0.29 51.64 26.34
C SER A 187 0.50 51.09 27.55
N ALA A 188 1.82 51.24 27.74
CA ALA A 188 3.02 51.74 27.04
C ALA A 188 4.24 51.40 27.97
N ILE A 189 5.49 51.36 27.49
CA ILE A 189 6.68 52.18 27.91
C ILE A 189 7.90 51.21 27.80
N SER A 190 8.93 51.35 26.95
CA SER A 190 10.01 52.35 26.74
C SER A 190 11.36 51.98 27.41
N THR A 191 12.44 51.95 26.60
CA THR A 191 13.89 52.31 26.79
C THR A 191 14.73 51.44 25.82
N GLY A 192 15.52 51.91 24.83
CA GLY A 192 16.49 53.02 24.70
C GLY A 192 17.92 52.45 24.92
N CYS A 193 19.00 52.60 24.12
CA CYS A 193 19.37 53.41 22.96
C CYS A 193 20.67 52.84 22.28
N GLU A 194 20.90 53.18 21.00
CA GLU A 194 22.17 53.63 20.32
C GLU A 194 23.44 52.72 20.29
N ASN A 195 24.19 52.49 19.19
CA ASN A 195 24.76 53.40 18.17
C ASN A 195 25.18 52.70 16.85
N THR A 196 25.09 53.43 15.73
CA THR A 196 25.66 53.25 14.35
C THR A 196 27.17 53.61 14.27
N PRO A 197 27.94 53.64 13.12
CA PRO A 197 27.63 53.49 11.67
C PRO A 197 28.65 52.72 10.73
N PHE A 198 28.15 52.21 9.57
CA PHE A 198 28.64 52.15 8.14
C PHE A 198 30.14 52.22 7.71
N PRO A 199 30.55 51.99 6.42
CA PRO A 199 29.84 51.50 5.20
C PRO A 199 30.61 50.48 4.29
N ASN A 200 29.92 49.79 3.36
CA ASN A 200 30.09 50.02 1.90
C ASN A 200 29.21 49.11 1.02
N LYS A 201 28.72 49.75 -0.04
CA LYS A 201 27.88 49.23 -1.14
C LYS A 201 28.69 48.33 -2.07
N THR A 202 28.06 47.24 -2.54
CA THR A 202 28.07 46.91 -3.98
C THR A 202 26.73 46.27 -4.36
N GLN A 203 26.17 46.82 -5.42
CA GLN A 203 24.88 46.54 -6.04
C GLN A 203 25.03 45.34 -7.00
N SER A 204 24.10 44.39 -6.96
CA SER A 204 23.91 43.38 -8.02
C SER A 204 22.43 43.04 -8.08
N ASP A 205 21.85 43.22 -9.25
CA ASP A 205 20.43 43.13 -9.57
C ASP A 205 19.84 41.70 -9.44
N PRO A 206 18.49 41.59 -9.38
CA PRO A 206 17.80 40.42 -8.85
C PRO A 206 17.63 39.31 -9.89
N ILE A 207 18.07 38.10 -9.55
CA ILE A 207 17.71 36.90 -10.29
C ILE A 207 16.33 36.44 -9.79
N ALA A 208 15.36 36.49 -10.70
CA ALA A 208 14.00 36.00 -10.51
C ALA A 208 14.01 34.56 -9.98
N ILE A 209 13.53 34.39 -8.75
CA ILE A 209 13.10 33.09 -8.23
C ILE A 209 11.78 32.78 -8.95
N PRO A 210 11.67 31.69 -9.73
CA PRO A 210 10.36 31.19 -10.09
C PRO A 210 9.72 30.71 -8.79
N GLU A 211 8.70 31.44 -8.31
CA GLU A 211 7.72 30.91 -7.37
C GLU A 211 7.09 29.68 -8.02
N ILE A 212 7.68 28.51 -7.78
CA ILE A 212 7.00 27.25 -7.96
C ILE A 212 5.98 27.19 -6.82
N SER A 213 4.81 27.75 -7.11
CA SER A 213 3.58 27.50 -6.40
C SER A 213 3.52 26.00 -6.06
N PRO A 214 3.43 25.61 -4.77
CA PRO A 214 3.15 24.24 -4.42
C PRO A 214 1.68 24.02 -4.74
N ASN A 215 1.38 23.83 -6.02
CA ASN A 215 0.15 23.18 -6.42
C ASN A 215 0.15 21.85 -5.70
N ALA A 216 -0.75 21.75 -4.72
CA ALA A 216 -1.14 20.53 -4.03
C ALA A 216 -1.69 19.55 -5.07
N ALA A 217 -0.81 18.98 -5.88
CA ALA A 217 -1.11 17.85 -6.72
C ALA A 217 -1.35 16.69 -5.78
N ASN A 218 -2.59 16.21 -5.78
CA ASN A 218 -3.08 15.03 -5.07
C ASN A 218 -2.01 13.94 -4.92
N GLN A 219 -1.34 13.89 -3.77
CA GLN A 219 -0.41 12.81 -3.45
C GLN A 219 -1.25 11.55 -3.20
N GLN A 220 -1.46 10.76 -4.25
CA GLN A 220 -2.15 9.49 -4.17
C GLN A 220 -1.19 8.42 -3.65
N HIS A 221 -1.73 7.45 -2.90
CA HIS A 221 -1.02 6.22 -2.57
C HIS A 221 -0.63 5.52 -3.88
N LEU A 222 0.65 5.36 -4.14
CA LEU A 222 1.18 4.74 -5.36
C LEU A 222 1.77 3.38 -5.03
N VAL A 223 1.25 2.32 -5.66
CA VAL A 223 1.80 0.96 -5.59
C VAL A 223 2.17 0.53 -6.99
N LEU A 224 3.42 0.10 -7.16
CA LEU A 224 3.99 -0.38 -8.41
C LEU A 224 4.46 -1.81 -8.20
N GLU A 225 4.17 -2.66 -9.17
CA GLU A 225 4.38 -4.10 -9.06
C GLU A 225 4.97 -4.65 -10.34
N LYS A 226 5.72 -5.75 -10.20
CA LYS A 226 6.30 -6.49 -11.33
C LYS A 226 7.29 -5.60 -12.09
N ALA A 227 8.46 -5.40 -11.47
CA ALA A 227 9.56 -4.64 -12.05
C ALA A 227 10.09 -5.31 -13.34
N SER A 228 10.68 -4.50 -14.23
CA SER A 228 11.35 -5.00 -15.42
C SER A 228 12.61 -5.77 -15.02
N LEU A 229 12.97 -6.81 -15.79
CA LEU A 229 14.19 -7.59 -15.49
C LEU A 229 15.45 -6.74 -15.69
N GLN A 230 15.47 -5.90 -16.73
CA GLN A 230 16.56 -4.96 -16.97
C GLN A 230 16.69 -3.95 -15.83
N GLY A 231 15.59 -3.32 -15.43
CA GLY A 231 15.58 -2.38 -14.32
C GLY A 231 15.99 -2.99 -12.99
N THR A 232 15.66 -4.28 -12.78
CA THR A 232 16.14 -5.04 -11.61
C THR A 232 17.66 -5.23 -11.67
N ALA A 233 18.23 -5.54 -12.84
CA ALA A 233 19.68 -5.67 -13.04
C ALA A 233 20.44 -4.33 -12.92
N ASP A 234 19.77 -3.21 -13.15
CA ASP A 234 20.36 -1.87 -12.97
C ASP A 234 20.44 -1.45 -11.48
N VAL A 235 19.72 -2.16 -10.60
CA VAL A 235 19.61 -1.86 -9.16
C VAL A 235 20.32 -2.91 -8.30
N PHE A 236 20.22 -4.18 -8.69
CA PHE A 236 20.70 -5.32 -7.92
C PHE A 236 21.84 -6.04 -8.65
N ASP A 237 22.73 -6.66 -7.88
CA ASP A 237 23.76 -7.52 -8.43
C ASP A 237 23.19 -8.81 -9.04
N GLU A 238 24.06 -9.59 -9.68
CA GLU A 238 23.67 -10.85 -10.34
C GLU A 238 23.06 -11.85 -9.36
N TYR A 239 23.58 -11.93 -8.13
CA TYR A 239 23.07 -12.85 -7.12
C TYR A 239 21.62 -12.50 -6.76
N MET A 240 21.35 -11.24 -6.43
CA MET A 240 20.03 -10.75 -6.06
C MET A 240 19.06 -10.82 -7.23
N CYS A 241 19.49 -10.56 -8.47
CA CYS A 241 18.69 -10.78 -9.68
C CYS A 241 18.27 -12.24 -9.86
N GLY A 242 19.13 -13.18 -9.46
CA GLY A 242 18.81 -14.61 -9.40
C GLY A 242 18.01 -15.03 -8.17
N ALA A 243 17.98 -14.20 -7.13
CA ALA A 243 17.28 -14.49 -5.88
C ALA A 243 15.85 -13.96 -5.82
N ILE A 244 15.57 -12.86 -6.50
CA ILE A 244 14.21 -12.34 -6.64
C ILE A 244 13.42 -13.27 -7.57
N ARG A 245 12.23 -13.69 -7.13
CA ARG A 245 11.34 -14.55 -7.92
C ARG A 245 10.94 -13.83 -9.21
N ARG A 246 10.77 -14.61 -10.28
CA ARG A 246 10.25 -14.12 -11.57
C ARG A 246 8.82 -14.60 -11.72
N ASP A 247 7.91 -13.68 -11.98
CA ASP A 247 6.52 -13.96 -12.22
C ASP A 247 6.23 -13.89 -13.72
N THR A 248 5.40 -14.83 -14.19
CA THR A 248 4.91 -14.87 -15.56
C THR A 248 3.76 -13.88 -15.73
N VAL A 249 3.89 -12.94 -16.65
CA VAL A 249 2.87 -11.93 -16.96
C VAL A 249 2.44 -12.11 -18.41
N GLN A 250 1.13 -12.07 -18.65
CA GLN A 250 0.56 -12.04 -20.00
C GLN A 250 0.10 -10.64 -20.36
N SER A 251 0.53 -10.13 -21.51
CA SER A 251 -0.02 -8.91 -22.11
C SER A 251 -0.06 -9.06 -23.62
N GLY A 252 -1.20 -8.74 -24.23
CA GLY A 252 -1.36 -8.81 -25.69
C GLY A 252 -1.12 -10.20 -26.29
N GLY A 253 -1.39 -11.28 -25.54
CA GLY A 253 -1.12 -12.66 -25.97
C GLY A 253 0.34 -13.10 -25.87
N ILE A 254 1.25 -12.19 -25.48
CA ILE A 254 2.67 -12.50 -25.27
C ILE A 254 2.89 -12.76 -23.79
N THR A 255 3.62 -13.84 -23.50
CA THR A 255 4.08 -14.17 -22.16
C THR A 255 5.49 -13.65 -21.96
N TYR A 256 5.71 -12.84 -20.93
CA TYR A 256 7.03 -12.38 -20.54
C TYR A 256 7.22 -12.48 -19.02
N LEU A 257 8.48 -12.45 -18.59
CA LEU A 257 8.86 -12.54 -17.19
C LEU A 257 9.09 -11.16 -16.60
N LYS A 258 8.62 -10.95 -15.37
CA LYS A 258 8.90 -9.74 -14.57
C LYS A 258 9.40 -10.13 -13.20
N ALA A 259 10.23 -9.29 -12.59
CA ALA A 259 10.74 -9.53 -11.25
C ALA A 259 9.64 -9.26 -10.22
N ALA A 260 9.51 -10.12 -9.21
CA ALA A 260 8.54 -10.00 -8.13
C ALA A 260 9.00 -8.97 -7.09
N VAL A 261 9.19 -7.74 -7.56
CA VAL A 261 9.47 -6.54 -6.78
C VAL A 261 8.21 -5.69 -6.73
N THR A 262 7.92 -5.14 -5.56
CA THR A 262 6.82 -4.20 -5.33
C THR A 262 7.37 -2.95 -4.65
N MET A 263 6.96 -1.78 -5.12
CA MET A 263 7.27 -0.49 -4.49
C MET A 263 5.96 0.16 -4.07
N ASP A 264 5.89 0.59 -2.81
CA ASP A 264 4.73 1.26 -2.21
C ASP A 264 5.16 2.62 -1.63
N PHE A 265 4.51 3.68 -2.11
CA PHE A 265 4.63 5.05 -1.63
C PHE A 265 3.32 5.44 -0.93
N PRO A 266 3.22 5.24 0.39
CA PRO A 266 2.01 5.54 1.13
C PRO A 266 1.82 7.04 1.26
N PHE A 267 0.58 7.51 1.08
CA PHE A 267 0.22 8.92 1.29
C PHE A 267 0.38 9.36 2.75
N GLN A 268 0.09 8.46 3.70
CA GLN A 268 0.23 8.68 5.13
C GLN A 268 0.77 7.40 5.77
N GLY A 269 1.90 7.50 6.47
CA GLY A 269 2.56 6.33 7.04
C GLY A 269 3.80 6.66 7.85
N LEU A 270 4.27 5.66 8.58
CA LEU A 270 5.54 5.70 9.32
C LEU A 270 6.76 5.57 8.39
N VAL A 271 6.55 5.08 7.17
CA VAL A 271 7.56 4.92 6.12
C VAL A 271 7.25 5.86 4.95
N ASP A 272 8.29 6.29 4.25
CA ASP A 272 8.17 7.16 3.07
C ASP A 272 8.06 6.35 1.78
N CYS A 273 8.80 5.24 1.71
CA CYS A 273 8.77 4.28 0.64
C CYS A 273 9.02 2.88 1.23
N LEU A 274 8.27 1.89 0.77
CA LEU A 274 8.44 0.49 1.11
C LEU A 274 8.70 -0.31 -0.19
N MET A 275 9.87 -0.94 -0.27
CA MET A 275 10.12 -1.96 -1.29
C MET A 275 9.90 -3.35 -0.69
N SER A 276 9.24 -4.24 -1.42
CA SER A 276 9.10 -5.66 -1.08
C SER A 276 9.67 -6.53 -2.19
N LEU A 277 10.51 -7.50 -1.81
CA LEU A 277 11.15 -8.46 -2.68
C LEU A 277 10.63 -9.87 -2.34
N ASP A 278 9.97 -10.52 -3.28
CA ASP A 278 9.66 -11.95 -3.15
C ASP A 278 10.90 -12.76 -3.53
N ILE A 279 11.45 -13.48 -2.55
CA ILE A 279 12.69 -14.24 -2.67
C ILE A 279 12.38 -15.69 -3.00
N HIS A 280 13.12 -16.27 -3.93
CA HIS A 280 13.03 -17.68 -4.30
C HIS A 280 13.44 -18.60 -3.13
N GLN A 281 12.72 -19.72 -2.95
CA GLN A 281 12.91 -20.64 -1.81
C GLN A 281 14.36 -21.10 -1.60
N SER A 282 15.09 -21.35 -2.70
CA SER A 282 16.50 -21.80 -2.67
C SER A 282 17.50 -20.75 -2.20
N LYS A 283 17.08 -19.51 -1.96
CA LYS A 283 17.94 -18.38 -1.57
C LYS A 283 17.66 -17.88 -0.16
N VAL A 284 16.61 -18.40 0.47
CA VAL A 284 16.13 -17.99 1.78
C VAL A 284 17.20 -18.16 2.85
N GLU A 285 17.85 -19.33 2.92
CA GLU A 285 18.82 -19.64 3.97
C GLU A 285 20.05 -18.72 3.90
N TYR A 286 20.60 -18.53 2.70
CA TYR A 286 21.72 -17.63 2.49
C TYR A 286 21.37 -16.18 2.85
N LEU A 287 20.22 -15.66 2.41
CA LEU A 287 19.85 -14.27 2.66
C LEU A 287 19.54 -14.01 4.15
N ALA A 288 18.96 -14.99 4.85
CA ALA A 288 18.77 -14.90 6.30
C ALA A 288 20.13 -14.82 7.04
N MET A 289 21.10 -15.62 6.60
CA MET A 289 22.46 -15.59 7.14
C MET A 289 23.17 -14.27 6.80
N ALA A 290 23.16 -13.87 5.53
CA ALA A 290 23.90 -12.70 5.05
C ALA A 290 23.38 -11.39 5.67
N LEU A 291 22.06 -11.22 5.81
CA LEU A 291 21.46 -9.99 6.30
C LEU A 291 21.37 -9.91 7.83
N PHE A 292 21.07 -11.04 8.48
CA PHE A 292 20.73 -11.06 9.92
C PHE A 292 21.64 -11.95 10.75
N ASN A 293 22.62 -12.63 10.13
CA ASN A 293 23.45 -13.64 10.79
C ASN A 293 22.61 -14.72 11.48
N VAL A 294 21.50 -15.12 10.85
CA VAL A 294 20.57 -16.13 11.34
C VAL A 294 20.72 -17.41 10.54
N HIS A 295 20.99 -18.51 11.25
CA HIS A 295 21.06 -19.83 10.64
C HIS A 295 19.65 -20.39 10.43
N VAL A 296 19.33 -20.71 9.18
CA VAL A 296 18.05 -21.28 8.78
C VAL A 296 18.32 -22.63 8.14
N GLU A 297 17.61 -23.65 8.58
CA GLU A 297 17.72 -25.01 8.05
C GLU A 297 16.37 -25.51 7.57
N SER A 298 16.36 -26.17 6.41
CA SER A 298 15.20 -26.89 5.90
C SER A 298 15.38 -28.39 6.11
N VAL A 299 14.48 -29.02 6.87
CA VAL A 299 14.43 -30.49 7.05
C VAL A 299 13.10 -30.99 6.49
N GLY A 300 13.18 -31.67 5.34
CA GLY A 300 12.00 -32.02 4.56
C GLY A 300 11.24 -30.76 4.12
N GLN A 301 9.94 -30.71 4.42
CA GLN A 301 9.09 -29.58 4.06
C GLN A 301 9.05 -28.47 5.12
N VAL A 302 9.82 -28.60 6.21
CA VAL A 302 9.75 -27.68 7.35
C VAL A 302 11.04 -26.89 7.49
N ARG A 303 10.90 -25.58 7.69
CA ARG A 303 11.98 -24.64 7.95
C ARG A 303 12.11 -24.35 9.44
N TYR A 304 13.35 -24.32 9.92
CA TYR A 304 13.72 -23.99 11.29
C TYR A 304 14.71 -22.84 11.31
N ILE A 305 14.60 -21.96 12.30
CA ILE A 305 15.68 -21.08 12.70
C ILE A 305 16.46 -21.79 13.79
N VAL A 306 17.76 -21.93 13.60
CA VAL A 306 18.65 -22.57 14.56
C VAL A 306 19.34 -21.49 15.37
N LEU A 307 19.06 -21.49 16.66
CA LEU A 307 19.75 -20.65 17.63
C LEU A 307 21.07 -21.30 18.05
N LYS A 308 21.88 -20.53 18.77
CA LYS A 308 23.07 -21.07 19.45
C LYS A 308 22.65 -22.24 20.35
N ASP A 309 23.52 -23.23 20.46
CA ASP A 309 23.31 -24.46 21.23
C ASP A 309 22.25 -25.43 20.67
N GLY A 310 21.86 -25.25 19.40
CA GLY A 310 21.03 -26.22 18.67
C GLY A 310 19.53 -26.10 18.93
N VAL A 311 19.08 -25.10 19.70
CA VAL A 311 17.66 -24.81 19.89
C VAL A 311 17.05 -24.41 18.54
N ARG A 312 15.93 -25.04 18.18
CA ARG A 312 15.23 -24.78 16.92
C ARG A 312 13.92 -24.04 17.16
N LEU A 313 13.75 -22.91 16.49
CA LEU A 313 12.48 -22.19 16.41
C LEU A 313 11.79 -22.55 15.09
N MET A 314 10.52 -22.89 15.17
CA MET A 314 9.68 -23.12 13.98
C MET A 314 8.79 -21.90 13.77
N PRO A 315 8.79 -21.29 12.58
CA PRO A 315 7.81 -20.25 12.24
C PRO A 315 6.37 -20.79 12.38
N ASN A 316 5.42 -20.00 12.89
CA ASN A 316 4.00 -20.41 12.96
C ASN A 316 3.03 -19.21 12.99
N PRO A 317 2.35 -18.89 11.87
CA PRO A 317 2.61 -19.40 10.52
C PRO A 317 3.94 -18.88 9.96
N GLU A 318 4.45 -17.81 10.54
CA GLU A 318 5.61 -17.07 10.06
C GLU A 318 6.43 -16.48 11.21
N ILE A 319 7.62 -16.00 10.89
CA ILE A 319 8.47 -15.22 11.77
C ILE A 319 9.15 -14.12 10.97
N THR A 320 9.38 -12.98 11.61
CA THR A 320 10.05 -11.83 10.98
C THR A 320 11.41 -11.62 11.62
N LEU A 321 12.46 -11.67 10.79
CA LEU A 321 13.81 -11.25 11.13
C LEU A 321 13.93 -9.74 10.94
N LYS A 322 14.58 -9.07 11.88
CA LYS A 322 14.84 -7.62 11.90
C LYS A 322 16.21 -7.34 12.51
N GLY A 323 16.71 -6.13 12.31
CA GLY A 323 17.99 -5.70 12.86
C GLY A 323 19.15 -6.05 11.94
N ALA A 324 19.08 -5.63 10.68
CA ALA A 324 20.19 -5.78 9.75
C ALA A 324 21.29 -4.75 10.07
N LEU A 325 22.55 -5.12 9.87
CA LEU A 325 23.68 -4.21 10.00
C LEU A 325 23.92 -3.47 8.68
N GLY A 326 24.31 -2.20 8.75
CA GLY A 326 24.59 -1.39 7.54
C GLY A 326 25.57 -2.06 6.57
N LYS A 327 26.63 -2.69 7.11
CA LYS A 327 27.58 -3.48 6.31
C LYS A 327 26.89 -4.62 5.56
N ALA A 328 26.05 -5.41 6.24
CA ALA A 328 25.32 -6.51 5.61
C ALA A 328 24.35 -6.03 4.52
N ILE A 329 23.72 -4.87 4.72
CA ILE A 329 22.85 -4.23 3.72
C ILE A 329 23.66 -3.84 2.48
N ILE A 330 24.84 -3.24 2.65
CA ILE A 330 25.73 -2.88 1.54
C ILE A 330 26.20 -4.13 0.80
N ASP A 331 26.61 -5.16 1.54
CA ASP A 331 27.15 -6.41 0.96
C ASP A 331 26.08 -7.15 0.13
N VAL A 332 24.79 -7.08 0.52
CA VAL A 332 23.70 -7.81 -0.16
C VAL A 332 22.97 -6.97 -1.20
N PHE A 333 22.71 -5.69 -0.91
CA PHE A 333 21.88 -4.82 -1.77
C PHE A 333 22.67 -3.69 -2.46
N GLY A 334 23.94 -3.51 -2.10
CA GLY A 334 24.77 -2.45 -2.63
C GLY A 334 24.59 -1.09 -1.93
N PRO A 335 25.48 -0.13 -2.27
CA PRO A 335 25.53 1.17 -1.60
C PRO A 335 24.34 2.08 -1.92
N GLU A 336 23.71 1.93 -3.09
CA GLU A 336 22.56 2.75 -3.50
C GLU A 336 21.34 2.49 -2.60
N ILE A 337 20.96 1.22 -2.42
CA ILE A 337 19.87 0.83 -1.53
C ILE A 337 20.19 1.20 -0.09
N HIS A 338 21.43 0.97 0.36
CA HIS A 338 21.86 1.39 1.68
C HIS A 338 21.70 2.91 1.89
N GLY A 339 22.10 3.73 0.91
CA GLY A 339 21.90 5.19 0.94
C GLY A 339 20.43 5.58 1.06
N ALA A 340 19.55 4.93 0.29
CA ALA A 340 18.10 5.15 0.36
C ALA A 340 17.51 4.78 1.74
N ILE A 341 18.00 3.71 2.37
CA ILE A 341 17.60 3.29 3.73
C ILE A 341 18.07 4.32 4.77
N VAL A 342 19.33 4.76 4.70
CA VAL A 342 19.91 5.73 5.63
C VAL A 342 19.15 7.06 5.61
N ALA A 343 18.64 7.45 4.44
CA ALA A 343 17.83 8.65 4.29
C ALA A 343 16.43 8.57 4.94
N SER A 344 15.95 7.37 5.27
CA SER A 344 14.60 7.14 5.81
C SER A 344 14.40 7.74 7.20
N ARG A 345 13.16 8.15 7.49
CA ARG A 345 12.78 8.67 8.82
C ARG A 345 12.93 7.63 9.95
N ILE A 346 12.75 6.35 9.63
CA ILE A 346 12.90 5.26 10.62
C ILE A 346 14.37 5.13 11.00
N HIS A 347 15.28 5.05 10.03
CA HIS A 347 16.70 4.90 10.31
C HIS A 347 17.28 6.08 11.09
N LYS A 348 16.88 7.31 10.74
CA LYS A 348 17.29 8.51 11.48
C LYS A 348 16.90 8.44 12.96
N ARG A 349 15.67 8.00 13.26
CA ARG A 349 15.21 7.80 14.64
C ARG A 349 15.99 6.69 15.35
N GLU A 350 16.21 5.56 14.68
CA GLU A 350 17.00 4.45 15.26
C GLU A 350 18.40 4.91 15.67
N LEU A 351 19.03 5.77 14.86
CA LEU A 351 20.32 6.36 15.15
C LEU A 351 20.26 7.30 16.37
N GLU A 352 19.23 8.13 16.47
CA GLU A 352 18.96 8.98 17.65
C GLU A 352 18.76 8.15 18.93
N GLU A 353 18.15 6.96 18.80
CA GLU A 353 17.96 5.99 19.89
C GLU A 353 19.22 5.16 20.21
N GLY A 354 20.31 5.35 19.46
CA GLY A 354 21.57 4.63 19.64
C GLY A 354 21.57 3.20 19.08
N ASN A 355 20.58 2.83 18.27
CA ASN A 355 20.48 1.52 17.66
C ASN A 355 21.44 1.40 16.48
N ARG A 356 22.35 0.41 16.54
CA ARG A 356 23.33 0.14 15.48
C ARG A 356 22.79 -0.77 14.37
N ALA A 357 21.77 -1.55 14.68
CA ALA A 357 21.09 -2.43 13.75
C ALA A 357 19.75 -1.80 13.38
N THR A 358 19.39 -1.85 12.10
CA THR A 358 18.19 -1.19 11.59
C THR A 358 17.04 -2.17 11.37
N GLU A 359 15.84 -1.76 11.75
CA GLU A 359 14.60 -2.45 11.39
C GLU A 359 14.06 -2.02 10.02
N CYS A 360 14.73 -1.08 9.34
CA CYS A 360 14.37 -0.69 7.97
C CYS A 360 14.50 -1.85 6.98
N VAL A 361 15.28 -2.88 7.32
CA VAL A 361 15.34 -4.14 6.58
C VAL A 361 14.74 -5.24 7.44
N SER A 362 13.79 -5.96 6.88
CA SER A 362 13.17 -7.12 7.53
C SER A 362 12.97 -8.25 6.54
N MET A 363 13.01 -9.48 7.03
CA MET A 363 12.76 -10.67 6.23
C MET A 363 11.71 -11.52 6.90
N ILE A 364 10.74 -12.00 6.13
CA ILE A 364 9.61 -12.76 6.62
C ILE A 364 9.71 -14.17 6.08
N LEU A 365 9.79 -15.12 7.02
CA LEU A 365 9.99 -16.54 6.78
C LEU A 365 8.72 -17.30 7.15
N THR A 366 8.31 -18.22 6.30
CA THR A 366 7.25 -19.19 6.62
C THR A 366 7.85 -20.52 7.05
N SER A 367 7.03 -21.37 7.67
CA SER A 367 7.43 -22.71 8.09
C SER A 367 7.66 -23.67 6.92
N SER A 368 7.18 -23.37 5.72
CA SER A 368 7.29 -24.23 4.54
C SER A 368 8.63 -24.00 3.82
N SER A 369 9.42 -25.05 3.62
CA SER A 369 10.66 -24.97 2.83
C SER A 369 10.40 -24.76 1.33
N GLU A 370 9.20 -25.08 0.85
CA GLU A 370 8.75 -24.86 -0.53
C GLU A 370 8.26 -23.43 -0.79
N GLU A 371 8.16 -22.62 0.25
CA GLU A 371 7.81 -21.22 0.10
C GLU A 371 9.06 -20.36 0.17
N GLY A 372 9.06 -19.30 -0.63
CA GLY A 372 10.05 -18.24 -0.57
C GLY A 372 10.02 -17.44 0.73
N ALA A 373 10.73 -16.32 0.71
CA ALA A 373 10.64 -15.31 1.77
C ALA A 373 10.24 -13.97 1.18
N ILE A 374 9.84 -13.03 2.03
CA ILE A 374 9.63 -11.63 1.63
C ILE A 374 10.64 -10.77 2.38
N ILE A 375 11.46 -10.04 1.63
CA ILE A 375 12.33 -9.01 2.21
C ILE A 375 11.67 -7.65 2.00
N ASN A 376 11.52 -6.88 3.08
CA ASN A 376 10.99 -5.52 3.02
C ASN A 376 12.08 -4.51 3.36
N LEU A 377 12.17 -3.46 2.56
CA LEU A 377 13.11 -2.34 2.71
C LEU A 377 12.32 -1.04 2.90
N SER A 378 12.54 -0.36 4.01
CA SER A 378 12.01 0.98 4.29
C SER A 378 13.04 2.02 3.88
N MET A 379 12.67 2.91 2.97
CA MET A 379 13.58 3.87 2.35
C MET A 379 13.02 5.28 2.45
N GLY A 380 13.91 6.27 2.31
CA GLY A 380 13.51 7.67 2.12
C GLY A 380 12.83 7.87 0.77
N LEU A 381 11.96 8.89 0.68
CA LEU A 381 11.15 9.16 -0.51
C LEU A 381 11.99 9.36 -1.77
N GLU A 382 13.04 10.18 -1.68
CA GLU A 382 13.89 10.54 -2.81
C GLU A 382 14.65 9.33 -3.36
N GLY A 383 15.35 8.60 -2.50
CA GLY A 383 16.06 7.37 -2.89
C GLY A 383 15.09 6.31 -3.42
N GLY A 384 13.92 6.16 -2.79
CA GLY A 384 12.86 5.28 -3.28
C GLY A 384 12.38 5.63 -4.68
N ALA A 385 12.16 6.92 -4.98
CA ALA A 385 11.74 7.38 -6.30
C ALA A 385 12.82 7.18 -7.37
N GLN A 386 14.10 7.38 -7.01
CA GLN A 386 15.22 7.11 -7.93
C GLN A 386 15.29 5.62 -8.30
N ILE A 387 15.20 4.74 -7.30
CA ILE A 387 15.20 3.29 -7.53
C ILE A 387 13.96 2.85 -8.31
N GLN A 388 12.79 3.44 -8.02
CA GLN A 388 11.56 3.19 -8.77
C GLN A 388 11.74 3.45 -10.27
N ASN A 389 12.36 4.59 -10.64
CA ASN A 389 12.56 4.95 -12.05
C ASN A 389 13.45 3.95 -12.79
N LYS A 390 14.36 3.27 -12.09
CA LYS A 390 15.15 2.18 -12.67
C LYS A 390 14.33 0.90 -12.81
N LEU A 391 13.60 0.51 -11.76
CA LEU A 391 12.86 -0.75 -11.69
C LEU A 391 11.68 -0.83 -12.67
N TYR A 392 11.02 0.29 -12.96
CA TYR A 392 9.77 0.33 -13.74
C TYR A 392 9.96 1.06 -15.07
N THR A 393 10.92 0.58 -15.86
CA THR A 393 11.24 1.02 -17.22
C THR A 393 10.40 0.35 -18.30
#